data_AF-A0A3M2HZC0-F1
#
_entry.id   AF-A0A3M2HZC0-F1
#
_cell.length_a   1.000
_cell.length_b   1.000
_cell.length_c   1.000
_cell.angle_alpha   90.00
_cell.angle_beta   90.00
_cell.angle_gamma   90.00
#
_symmetry.space_group_name_H-M   'P 1'
#
loop_
_entity.id
_entity.type
_entity.pdbx_description
1 polymer ?
#
loop_
_entity_poly.entity_id
_entity_poly.type
_entity_poly.pdbx_seq_one_letter_code
_entity_poly.pdbx_strand_id
1 'polypeptide(L)'
;MSELVSIKVTRLVKGSGVAALALLLGACAGNPYETSEPTRQPPPPVSKPREPVASPPPVRTPPAPRPPATQKSHPRYAPPPHAAAHWDNRLGVYVVEGKDMFYRERLYYRWDGDWYCAGRPEGPWEPVAPPSVPTGLRDLH
;
A
#
# COMPACT_ATOMS: atom_id res chain seq x y z
N MET A 1 -49.19 -31.06 -7.95
CA MET A 1 -49.12 -32.53 -7.96
C MET A 1 -49.25 -32.94 -9.43
N SER A 2 -48.31 -33.50 -10.17
CA SER A 2 -46.96 -34.01 -9.96
C SER A 2 -46.39 -34.29 -11.37
N GLU A 3 -45.10 -34.01 -11.59
CA GLU A 3 -44.06 -34.74 -12.38
C GLU A 3 -44.48 -35.67 -13.57
N LEU A 4 -43.77 -35.79 -14.70
CA LEU A 4 -42.33 -35.96 -14.94
C LEU A 4 -42.02 -35.61 -16.41
N VAL A 5 -41.03 -34.74 -16.67
CA VAL A 5 -40.24 -34.82 -17.91
C VAL A 5 -38.93 -35.49 -17.54
N SER A 6 -38.87 -36.78 -17.85
CA SER A 6 -37.70 -37.63 -17.75
C SER A 6 -36.83 -37.42 -18.99
N ILE A 7 -35.72 -36.70 -18.87
CA ILE A 7 -34.64 -36.74 -19.84
C ILE A 7 -33.33 -36.90 -19.08
N LYS A 8 -32.98 -38.16 -18.85
CA LYS A 8 -31.66 -38.59 -18.38
C LYS A 8 -30.76 -38.67 -19.61
N VAL A 9 -30.00 -37.63 -19.90
CA VAL A 9 -28.87 -37.70 -20.84
C VAL A 9 -27.58 -37.63 -20.03
N THR A 10 -27.16 -38.80 -19.58
CA THR A 10 -25.78 -39.01 -19.13
C THR A 10 -24.96 -39.42 -20.34
N ARG A 11 -24.09 -38.54 -20.84
CA ARG A 11 -22.85 -38.97 -21.49
C ARG A 11 -21.69 -38.12 -20.98
N LEU A 12 -20.85 -38.77 -20.18
CA LEU A 12 -19.50 -38.35 -19.86
C LEU A 12 -18.75 -38.04 -21.16
N VAL A 13 -18.27 -36.81 -21.31
CA VAL A 13 -17.01 -36.55 -22.00
C VAL A 13 -16.13 -35.86 -20.99
N LYS A 14 -15.27 -36.67 -20.38
CA LYS A 14 -14.25 -36.27 -19.42
C LYS A 14 -12.92 -36.39 -20.14
N GLY A 15 -12.16 -35.30 -20.19
CA GLY A 15 -10.75 -35.33 -20.56
C GLY A 15 -10.40 -34.64 -21.87
N SER A 16 -10.16 -33.32 -21.80
CA SER A 16 -9.09 -32.59 -22.52
C SER A 16 -9.35 -31.08 -22.52
N GLY A 17 -9.51 -30.49 -21.33
CA GLY A 17 -9.60 -29.03 -21.20
C GLY A 17 -8.62 -28.43 -20.18
N VAL A 18 -7.98 -29.27 -19.35
CA VAL A 18 -7.19 -28.79 -18.20
C VAL A 18 -5.72 -28.57 -18.55
N ALA A 19 -5.19 -29.25 -19.58
CA ALA A 19 -3.76 -29.18 -19.90
C ALA A 19 -3.33 -27.87 -20.60
N ALA A 20 -4.24 -27.16 -21.28
CA ALA A 20 -3.89 -25.94 -22.03
C ALA A 20 -3.88 -24.66 -21.18
N LEU A 21 -4.57 -24.64 -20.03
CA LEU A 21 -4.67 -23.45 -19.19
C LEU A 21 -3.46 -23.27 -18.24
N ALA A 22 -2.68 -24.33 -18.00
CA ALA A 22 -1.58 -24.32 -17.02
C ALA A 22 -0.27 -23.70 -17.56
N LEU A 23 -0.12 -23.50 -18.87
CA LEU A 23 1.12 -23.00 -19.47
C LEU A 23 1.18 -21.47 -19.65
N LEU A 24 0.13 -20.73 -19.26
CA LEU A 24 0.03 -19.27 -19.47
C LEU A 24 0.25 -18.42 -18.19
N LEU A 25 0.53 -19.01 -17.03
CA LEU A 25 0.75 -18.27 -15.76
C LEU A 25 2.23 -17.92 -15.46
N GLY A 26 3.17 -18.12 -16.39
CA GLY A 26 4.61 -18.09 -16.10
C GLY A 26 5.33 -16.73 -16.10
N ALA A 27 4.66 -15.57 -16.20
CA ALA A 27 5.33 -14.33 -16.66
C ALA A 27 5.32 -13.13 -15.68
N CYS A 28 5.10 -13.30 -14.37
CA CYS A 28 5.12 -12.18 -13.41
C CYS A 28 6.00 -12.41 -12.17
N ALA A 29 7.25 -12.86 -12.35
CA ALA A 29 8.22 -12.91 -11.25
C ALA A 29 9.58 -12.33 -11.68
N GLY A 30 9.60 -11.09 -12.15
CA GLY A 30 10.82 -10.28 -12.17
C GLY A 30 11.00 -9.64 -10.80
N ASN A 31 11.93 -10.16 -10.01
CA ASN A 31 12.26 -9.61 -8.69
C ASN A 31 13.30 -8.48 -8.91
N PRO A 32 12.98 -7.19 -8.75
CA PRO A 32 13.95 -6.09 -8.94
C PRO A 32 14.96 -5.97 -7.80
N TYR A 33 14.92 -6.90 -6.83
CA TYR A 33 15.87 -6.98 -5.74
C TYR A 33 16.88 -8.07 -6.07
N GLU A 34 17.78 -7.75 -7.00
CA GLU A 34 19.07 -8.42 -7.11
C GLU A 34 19.80 -8.25 -5.77
N THR A 35 19.94 -9.38 -5.07
CA THR A 35 20.79 -9.51 -3.89
C THR A 35 22.24 -9.26 -4.31
N SER A 36 22.78 -8.10 -3.94
CA SER A 36 24.21 -7.85 -4.02
C SER A 36 24.93 -8.60 -2.88
N GLU A 37 25.60 -9.71 -3.17
CA GLU A 37 26.70 -10.24 -2.34
C GLU A 37 28.05 -9.68 -2.85
N PRO A 38 29.19 -9.94 -2.20
CA PRO A 38 29.63 -9.47 -0.89
C PRO A 38 30.92 -8.63 -1.04
N THR A 39 30.91 -7.35 -0.65
CA THR A 39 32.14 -6.54 -0.74
C THR A 39 33.15 -7.02 0.32
N ARG A 40 34.25 -7.62 -0.16
CA ARG A 40 35.46 -7.89 0.63
C ARG A 40 35.87 -6.65 1.40
N GLN A 41 35.90 -6.74 2.72
CA GLN A 41 36.49 -5.70 3.56
C GLN A 41 38.03 -5.68 3.36
N PRO A 42 38.66 -4.53 3.08
CA PRO A 42 40.12 -4.43 3.05
C PRO A 42 40.70 -4.69 4.45
N PRO A 43 41.95 -5.19 4.56
CA PRO A 43 42.59 -5.39 5.85
C PRO A 43 42.78 -4.05 6.59
N PRO A 44 42.74 -4.05 7.93
CA PRO A 44 42.86 -2.84 8.72
C PRO A 44 44.26 -2.22 8.58
N PRO A 45 44.38 -0.88 8.53
CA PRO A 45 45.67 -0.21 8.58
C PRO A 45 46.32 -0.36 9.96
N VAL A 46 47.64 -0.57 9.95
CA VAL A 46 48.50 -0.69 11.15
C VAL A 46 48.48 0.61 11.95
N SER A 47 48.14 0.50 13.24
CA SER A 47 48.07 1.60 14.20
C SER A 47 49.45 2.23 14.45
N LYS A 48 49.58 3.54 14.22
CA LYS A 48 50.70 4.33 14.74
C LYS A 48 50.39 4.81 16.17
N PRO A 49 51.40 4.98 17.05
CA PRO A 49 51.18 5.42 18.43
C PRO A 49 50.42 6.75 18.52
N ARG A 50 49.40 6.78 19.37
CA ARG A 50 48.46 7.90 19.55
C ARG A 50 49.05 8.90 20.54
N GLU A 51 49.38 10.10 20.07
CA GLU A 51 49.74 11.21 20.95
C GLU A 51 48.52 11.65 21.80
N PRO A 52 48.74 12.17 23.03
CA PRO A 52 47.65 12.42 23.97
C PRO A 52 46.91 13.75 23.74
N VAL A 53 45.59 13.66 23.92
CA VAL A 53 44.63 14.72 24.29
C VAL A 53 44.15 15.67 23.17
N ALA A 54 42.93 15.40 22.71
CA ALA A 54 41.98 16.44 22.30
C ALA A 54 40.59 16.05 22.83
N SER A 55 39.90 17.00 23.45
CA SER A 55 38.57 16.88 24.06
C SER A 55 37.54 16.21 23.13
N PRO A 56 36.55 15.46 23.68
CA PRO A 56 35.52 14.85 22.85
C PRO A 56 34.71 15.94 22.12
N PRO A 57 34.43 15.77 20.81
CA PRO A 57 33.56 16.70 20.09
C PRO A 57 32.16 16.68 20.72
N PRO A 58 31.46 17.82 20.77
CA PRO A 58 30.09 17.86 21.26
C PRO A 58 29.22 16.92 20.42
N VAL A 59 28.51 16.02 21.11
CA VAL A 59 27.58 15.07 20.50
C VAL A 59 26.53 15.86 19.74
N ARG A 60 26.56 15.79 18.39
CA ARG A 60 25.50 16.33 17.54
C ARG A 60 24.30 15.40 17.65
N THR A 61 23.26 15.83 18.36
CA THR A 61 21.97 15.15 18.40
C THR A 61 21.43 15.00 16.97
N PRO A 62 20.93 13.82 16.56
CA PRO A 62 20.27 13.66 15.27
C PRO A 62 19.13 14.68 15.13
N PRO A 63 18.93 15.28 13.93
CA PRO A 63 17.81 16.16 13.68
C PRO A 63 16.49 15.46 14.02
N ALA A 64 15.56 16.19 14.62
CA ALA A 64 14.23 15.68 14.90
C ALA A 64 13.58 15.10 13.61
N PRO A 65 12.77 14.03 13.71
CA PRO A 65 12.05 13.48 12.57
C PRO A 65 11.28 14.58 11.85
N ARG A 66 11.58 14.79 10.56
CA ARG A 66 10.84 15.74 9.74
C ARG A 66 9.40 15.23 9.56
N PRO A 67 8.39 16.10 9.62
CA PRO A 67 7.01 15.71 9.32
C PRO A 67 6.92 15.11 7.91
N PRO A 68 5.95 14.19 7.67
CA PRO A 68 5.73 13.61 6.35
C PRO A 68 5.65 14.69 5.28
N ALA A 69 6.28 14.45 4.13
CA ALA A 69 6.15 15.35 2.99
C ALA A 69 4.71 15.28 2.47
N THR A 70 3.91 16.30 2.80
CA THR A 70 2.57 16.50 2.25
C THR A 70 2.65 17.37 1.00
N GLN A 71 1.88 17.03 -0.02
CA GLN A 71 1.82 17.77 -1.29
C GLN A 71 0.42 18.32 -1.51
N LYS A 72 0.25 19.43 -2.21
CA LYS A 72 -1.10 19.94 -2.52
C LYS A 72 -1.86 19.05 -3.50
N SER A 73 -1.17 18.34 -4.39
CA SER A 73 -1.79 17.44 -5.37
C SER A 73 -0.88 16.28 -5.74
N HIS A 74 -1.43 15.26 -6.38
CA HIS A 74 -0.73 14.07 -6.87
C HIS A 74 -0.94 13.91 -8.38
N PRO A 75 0.05 13.42 -9.17
CA PRO A 75 -0.07 13.33 -10.63
C PRO A 75 -1.17 12.38 -11.12
N ARG A 76 -1.46 11.32 -10.36
CA ARG A 76 -2.43 10.27 -10.74
C ARG A 76 -3.82 10.45 -10.15
N TYR A 77 -3.91 11.03 -8.96
CA TYR A 77 -5.16 11.10 -8.22
C TYR A 77 -5.60 12.55 -8.18
N ALA A 78 -6.82 12.81 -8.62
CA ALA A 78 -7.39 14.15 -8.55
C ALA A 78 -7.66 14.53 -7.08
N PRO A 79 -7.46 15.80 -6.69
CA PRO A 79 -7.92 16.30 -5.40
C PRO A 79 -9.46 16.33 -5.34
N PRO A 80 -10.05 16.33 -4.12
CA PRO A 80 -11.49 16.47 -3.97
C PRO A 80 -11.96 17.84 -4.52
N PRO A 81 -13.09 17.91 -5.24
CA PRO A 81 -13.49 19.10 -5.99
C PRO A 81 -13.90 20.30 -5.12
N HIS A 82 -14.28 20.06 -3.86
CA HIS A 82 -14.87 21.08 -2.98
C HIS A 82 -14.32 21.04 -1.54
N ALA A 83 -13.14 20.47 -1.33
CA ALA A 83 -12.56 20.38 0.00
C ALA A 83 -11.09 20.79 -0.02
N ALA A 84 -10.67 21.58 0.97
CA ALA A 84 -9.26 21.78 1.25
C ALA A 84 -8.67 20.43 1.69
N ALA A 85 -7.67 19.95 0.96
CA ALA A 85 -7.03 18.69 1.22
C ALA A 85 -5.56 18.74 0.79
N HIS A 86 -4.76 17.85 1.36
CA HIS A 86 -3.38 17.60 0.92
C HIS A 86 -3.18 16.11 0.67
N TRP A 87 -2.34 15.79 -0.30
CA TRP A 87 -1.88 14.44 -0.55
C TRP A 87 -0.86 14.03 0.52
N ASP A 88 -1.12 12.92 1.21
CA ASP A 88 -0.17 12.25 2.08
C ASP A 88 0.44 11.05 1.35
N ASN A 89 1.75 11.10 1.10
CA ASN A 89 2.48 10.04 0.39
C ASN A 89 2.57 8.72 1.18
N ARG A 90 2.55 8.77 2.51
CA ARG A 90 2.63 7.58 3.38
C ARG A 90 1.31 6.82 3.37
N LEU A 91 0.21 7.56 3.43
CA LEU A 91 -1.13 6.96 3.40
C LEU A 91 -1.59 6.65 1.97
N GLY A 92 -1.04 7.36 0.97
CA GLY A 92 -1.43 7.22 -0.43
C GLY A 92 -2.85 7.75 -0.70
N VAL A 93 -3.28 8.76 0.06
CA VAL A 93 -4.62 9.37 -0.03
C VAL A 93 -4.51 10.89 0.15
N TYR A 94 -5.57 11.59 -0.21
CA TYR A 94 -5.78 12.96 0.24
C TYR A 94 -6.34 12.96 1.66
N VAL A 95 -5.75 13.74 2.56
CA VAL A 95 -6.29 14.04 3.88
C VAL A 95 -7.11 15.33 3.77
N VAL A 96 -8.36 15.30 4.22
CA VAL A 96 -9.25 16.46 4.19
C VAL A 96 -8.97 17.32 5.42
N GLU A 97 -8.68 18.60 5.22
CA GLU A 97 -8.32 19.50 6.32
C GLU A 97 -9.50 19.73 7.26
N GLY A 98 -9.25 19.64 8.57
CA GLY A 98 -10.25 19.90 9.61
C GLY A 98 -11.35 18.84 9.72
N LYS A 99 -11.19 17.67 9.09
CA LYS A 99 -12.11 16.53 9.17
C LYS A 99 -11.31 15.23 9.26
N ASP A 100 -11.78 14.27 10.05
CA ASP A 100 -11.22 12.92 10.09
C ASP A 100 -11.70 12.10 8.88
N MET A 101 -11.31 12.54 7.69
CA MET A 101 -11.79 12.02 6.42
C MET A 101 -10.68 12.04 5.38
N PHE A 102 -10.65 10.98 4.59
CA PHE A 102 -9.66 10.76 3.55
C PHE A 102 -10.34 10.70 2.19
N TYR A 103 -9.62 10.99 1.11
CA TYR A 103 -10.17 10.97 -0.24
C TYR A 103 -9.21 10.28 -1.21
N ARG A 104 -9.71 9.32 -1.98
CA ARG A 104 -8.98 8.64 -3.05
C ARG A 104 -9.98 8.11 -4.07
N GLU A 105 -9.65 8.22 -5.35
CA GLU A 105 -10.45 7.63 -6.44
C GLU A 105 -11.94 8.00 -6.41
N ARG A 106 -12.25 9.27 -6.08
CA ARG A 106 -13.63 9.80 -5.98
C ARG A 106 -14.46 9.29 -4.81
N LEU A 107 -13.85 8.55 -3.89
CA LEU A 107 -14.47 8.11 -2.65
C LEU A 107 -13.85 8.85 -1.47
N TYR A 108 -14.72 9.25 -0.55
CA TYR A 108 -14.36 9.65 0.79
C TYR A 108 -14.32 8.41 1.68
N TYR A 109 -13.35 8.35 2.58
CA TYR A 109 -13.20 7.31 3.59
C TYR A 109 -13.22 7.94 4.97
N ARG A 110 -13.85 7.29 5.93
CA ARG A 110 -13.82 7.69 7.35
C ARG A 110 -13.73 6.45 8.23
N TRP A 111 -13.20 6.64 9.42
CA TRP A 111 -13.20 5.64 10.48
C TRP A 111 -14.30 5.97 11.50
N ASP A 112 -15.15 5.00 11.80
CA ASP A 112 -16.18 5.09 12.84
C ASP A 112 -16.42 3.70 13.45
N GLY A 113 -15.39 3.17 14.11
CA GLY A 113 -15.34 1.78 14.61
C GLY A 113 -15.04 0.73 13.54
N ASP A 114 -15.39 1.02 12.30
CA ASP A 114 -14.99 0.31 11.08
C ASP A 114 -14.69 1.32 9.97
N TRP A 115 -14.14 0.85 8.85
CA TRP A 115 -13.97 1.67 7.67
C TRP A 115 -15.28 1.82 6.89
N TYR A 116 -15.61 3.07 6.56
CA TYR A 116 -16.74 3.43 5.70
C TYR A 116 -16.27 4.24 4.50
N CYS A 117 -16.96 4.12 3.37
CA CYS A 117 -16.75 4.98 2.22
C CYS A 117 -18.05 5.65 1.75
N ALA A 118 -17.91 6.77 1.04
CA ALA A 118 -19.02 7.51 0.46
C ALA A 118 -18.56 8.26 -0.80
N GLY A 119 -19.47 8.45 -1.77
CA GLY A 119 -19.20 9.30 -2.93
C GLY A 119 -19.24 10.80 -2.64
N ARG A 120 -19.77 11.19 -1.47
CA ARG A 120 -19.92 12.58 -1.00
C ARG A 120 -19.48 12.67 0.45
N PRO A 121 -18.97 13.83 0.90
CA PRO A 121 -18.53 13.99 2.29
C PRO A 121 -19.68 13.95 3.31
N GLU A 122 -20.93 14.15 2.88
CA GLU A 122 -22.12 14.05 3.73
C GLU A 122 -22.72 12.63 3.78
N GLY A 123 -22.20 11.70 2.97
CA GLY A 123 -22.74 10.35 2.82
C GLY A 123 -23.65 10.17 1.58
N PRO A 124 -24.43 9.08 1.50
CA PRO A 124 -24.55 8.02 2.51
C PRO A 124 -23.23 7.27 2.70
N TRP A 125 -22.98 6.86 3.95
CA TRP A 125 -21.77 6.13 4.33
C TRP A 125 -22.05 4.63 4.32
N GLU A 126 -21.24 3.90 3.56
CA GLU A 126 -21.37 2.46 3.38
C GLU A 126 -20.14 1.75 3.95
N PRO A 127 -20.30 0.57 4.59
CA PRO A 127 -19.17 -0.19 5.09
C PRO A 127 -18.29 -0.62 3.91
N VAL A 128 -16.97 -0.50 4.07
CA VAL A 128 -16.03 -0.92 3.04
C VAL A 128 -15.33 -2.20 3.47
N ALA A 129 -15.35 -3.21 2.60
CA ALA A 129 -14.62 -4.45 2.84
C ALA A 129 -13.12 -4.14 3.01
N PRO A 130 -12.40 -4.82 3.93
CA PRO A 130 -11.00 -4.51 4.19
C PRO A 130 -10.15 -4.41 2.91
N PRO A 131 -10.23 -5.34 1.92
CA PRO A 131 -9.51 -5.27 0.65
C PRO A 131 -9.73 -4.01 -0.19
N SER A 132 -10.81 -3.26 0.04
CA SER A 132 -11.15 -2.04 -0.68
C SER A 132 -10.70 -0.75 0.05
N VAL A 133 -10.23 -0.86 1.29
CA VAL A 133 -9.63 0.26 2.04
C VAL A 133 -8.24 0.54 1.46
N PRO A 134 -7.85 1.80 1.19
CA PRO A 134 -6.47 2.12 0.81
C PRO A 134 -5.46 1.56 1.81
N THR A 135 -4.37 0.95 1.34
CA THR A 135 -3.43 0.20 2.20
C THR A 135 -2.94 1.00 3.39
N GLY A 136 -2.51 2.25 3.19
CA GLY A 136 -2.01 3.09 4.27
C GLY A 136 -3.05 3.48 5.33
N LEU A 137 -4.34 3.41 5.00
CA LEU A 137 -5.41 3.65 5.98
C LEU A 137 -5.65 2.43 6.87
N ARG A 138 -5.42 1.21 6.38
CA ARG A 138 -5.68 -0.02 7.15
C ARG A 138 -4.83 -0.13 8.41
N ASP A 139 -3.64 0.47 8.38
CA ASP A 139 -2.70 0.44 9.49
C ASP A 139 -2.86 1.65 10.43
N LEU A 140 -3.82 2.55 10.16
CA LEU A 140 -4.03 3.78 10.92
C LEU A 140 -4.89 3.57 12.19
N HIS A 141 -5.79 2.58 12.16
CA HIS A 141 -6.73 2.24 13.24
C HIS A 141 -6.80 0.72 13.38
#